data_AF-A0A1N7J7C9-F1
#
_entry.id   AF-A0A1N7J7C9-F1
#
_cell.length_a   1.000
_cell.length_b   1.000
_cell.length_c   1.000
_cell.angle_alpha   90.00
_cell.angle_beta   90.00
_cell.angle_gamma   90.00
#
_symmetry.space_group_name_H-M   'P 1'
#
loop_
_entity.id
_entity.type
_entity.pdbx_description
1 polymer ?
#
loop_
_entity_poly.entity_id
_entity_poly.type
_entity_poly.pdbx_seq_one_letter_code
_entity_poly.pdbx_strand_id
1 'polypeptide(L)' 'MKQEHKTYKLVNLEDRSDVIERITQAEKDLNRLVHGRVALIAYVKDEKE' A
#
# COMPACT_ATOMS: atom_id res chain seq x y z
N MET A 1 20.74 -6.72 19.00
CA MET A 1 19.38 -6.50 18.49
C MET A 1 19.36 -6.92 17.03
N LYS A 2 18.71 -8.03 16.66
CA LYS A 2 18.63 -8.47 15.26
C LYS A 2 17.69 -7.51 14.52
N GLN A 3 18.24 -6.74 13.58
CA GLN A 3 17.43 -5.93 12.67
C GLN A 3 16.75 -6.91 11.71
N GLU A 4 15.46 -7.18 11.95
CA GLU A 4 14.63 -7.90 10.99
C GLU A 4 14.53 -7.04 9.74
N HIS A 5 15.26 -7.41 8.69
CA HIS A 5 15.18 -6.77 7.39
C HIS A 5 13.79 -7.05 6.82
N LYS A 6 12.85 -6.13 7.05
CA LYS A 6 11.53 -6.16 6.43
C LYS A 6 11.74 -6.07 4.92
N THR A 7 11.61 -7.21 4.25
CA THR A 7 11.75 -7.31 2.81
C THR A 7 10.44 -6.84 2.19
N TYR A 8 10.45 -5.65 1.60
CA TYR A 8 9.30 -5.12 0.87
C TYR A 8 9.45 -5.49 -0.60
N LYS A 9 8.40 -6.06 -1.19
CA LYS A 9 8.33 -6.32 -2.63
C LYS A 9 7.22 -5.48 -3.24
N LEU A 10 7.52 -4.89 -4.40
CA LEU A 10 6.49 -4.33 -5.27
C LEU A 10 5.72 -5.50 -5.87
N VAL A 11 4.40 -5.46 -5.71
CA VAL A 11 3.50 -6.48 -6.23
C VAL A 11 2.74 -5.92 -7.42
N ASN A 12 2.55 -6.73 -8.45
CA ASN A 12 1.60 -6.37 -9.50
C ASN A 12 0.18 -6.48 -8.94
N LEU A 13 -0.59 -5.41 -9.07
CA LEU A 13 -1.97 -5.32 -8.57
C LEU A 13 -3.01 -5.59 -9.66
N GLU A 14 -2.60 -5.90 -10.90
CA GLU A 14 -3.50 -6.08 -12.06
C GLU A 14 -4.70 -6.98 -11.78
N ASP A 15 -4.50 -8.10 -11.09
CA ASP A 15 -5.56 -9.07 -10.72
C ASP A 15 -6.06 -8.95 -9.27
N ARG A 16 -5.71 -7.87 -8.55
CA ARG A 16 -6.03 -7.65 -7.13
C ARG A 16 -6.98 -6.47 -6.95
N SER A 17 -8.14 -6.56 -7.59
CA SER A 17 -9.18 -5.51 -7.58
C SER A 17 -9.60 -5.10 -6.16
N ASP A 18 -9.62 -6.03 -5.21
CA ASP A 18 -9.93 -5.77 -3.80
C ASP A 18 -8.87 -4.86 -3.14
N VAL A 19 -7.60 -5.06 -3.49
CA VAL A 19 -6.49 -4.25 -2.98
C VAL A 19 -6.50 -2.86 -3.64
N ILE A 20 -6.76 -2.79 -4.94
CA ILE A 20 -6.89 -1.54 -5.69
C ILE A 20 -8.01 -0.67 -5.09
N GLU A 21 -9.17 -1.25 -4.80
CA GLU A 21 -10.30 -0.52 -4.22
C GLU A 21 -9.93 0.08 -2.86
N ARG A 22 -9.28 -0.70 -1.99
CA ARG A 22 -8.82 -0.25 -0.67
C ARG A 22 -7.80 0.88 -0.77
N ILE A 23 -6.85 0.80 -1.71
CA ILE A 23 -5.86 1.86 -1.95
C ILE A 23 -6.55 3.13 -2.44
N THR A 24 -7.48 2.99 -3.38
CA THR A 24 -8.23 4.12 -3.96
C THR A 24 -9.05 4.84 -2.88
N GLN A 25 -9.69 4.08 -1.98
CA GLN A 25 -10.44 4.66 -0.88
C GLN A 25 -9.53 5.41 0.10
N ALA A 26 -8.40 4.81 0.47
CA ALA A 26 -7.42 5.47 1.32
C ALA A 26 -6.84 6.75 0.69
N GLU A 27 -6.64 6.78 -0.63
CA GLU A 27 -6.16 7.96 -1.35
C GLU A 27 -7.18 9.09 -1.30
N LYS A 28 -8.46 8.79 -1.51
CA LYS A 28 -9.56 9.78 -1.41
C LYS A 28 -9.65 10.37 -0.01
N ASP A 29 -9.56 9.53 1.02
CA ASP A 29 -9.64 9.97 2.41
C ASP A 29 -8.46 10.86 2.78
N LEU A 30 -7.24 10.51 2.34
CA LEU A 30 -6.05 11.31 2.55
C LEU A 30 -6.08 12.63 1.80
N ASN A 31 -6.47 12.63 0.52
CA ASN A 31 -6.63 13.85 -0.26
C ASN A 31 -7.60 14.84 0.40
N ARG A 32 -8.66 14.31 1.04
CA ARG A 32 -9.62 15.12 1.82
C ARG A 32 -9.01 15.68 3.10
N LEU A 33 -8.18 14.92 3.80
CA LEU A 33 -7.54 15.35 5.04
C LEU A 33 -6.45 16.40 4.80
N VAL A 34 -5.62 16.21 3.78
CA VAL A 34 -4.46 17.07 3.52
C VAL A 34 -4.75 18.23 2.56
N HIS A 35 -5.98 18.32 2.03
CA HIS A 35 -6.38 19.29 1.00
C HIS A 35 -5.38 19.37 -0.17
N GLY A 36 -4.86 18.21 -0.59
CA GLY A 36 -3.77 18.10 -1.55
C GLY A 36 -3.88 16.83 -2.39
N ARG A 37 -2.99 16.68 -3.37
CA ARG A 37 -2.86 15.45 -4.17
C ARG A 37 -1.78 14.58 -3.55
N VAL A 38 -2.15 13.38 -3.13
CA VAL A 38 -1.27 12.36 -2.56
C VAL A 38 -1.24 11.16 -3.49
N ALA A 39 -0.06 10.60 -3.72
CA ALA A 39 0.10 9.31 -4.38
C ALA A 39 0.39 8.23 -3.32
N LEU A 40 -0.34 7.12 -3.37
CA LEU A 40 -0.12 5.99 -2.46
C LEU A 40 0.65 4.87 -3.15
N ILE A 41 1.68 4.37 -2.47
CA ILE A 41 2.40 3.16 -2.87
C ILE A 41 2.07 2.07 -1.85
N ALA A 42 1.41 1.01 -2.31
CA ALA A 42 1.09 -0.13 -1.47
C ALA A 42 2.19 -1.18 -1.52
N TYR A 43 2.53 -1.73 -0.35
CA TYR A 43 3.43 -2.87 -0.20
C TYR A 43 2.67 -3.99 0.51
N VAL A 44 2.81 -5.21 0.01
CA VAL A 44 2.32 -6.40 0.71
C VAL A 44 3.48 -7.00 1.49
N LYS A 45 3.29 -7.24 2.78
CA LYS A 45 4.25 -8.01 3.58
C LYS A 45 4.13 -9.48 3.14
N ASP A 46 5.22 -10.05 2.67
CA ASP A 46 5.32 -11.47 2.35
C ASP A 46 5.21 -12.25 3.67
N GLU A 47 4.07 -12.87 3.97
CA GLU A 47 3.86 -13.72 5.14
C GLU A 47 4.41 -15.14 4.89
N LYS A 48 5.65 -15.23 4.42
CA LYS A 48 6.42 -16.48 4.43
C LYS A 48 7.42 -16.44 5.57
N GLU A 49 6.94 -16.81 6.75
CA GLU A 49 7.73 -17.51 7.77
C GLU A 49 7.02 -18.82 8.13
#